data_AF-A0A1Q7BYJ6-F1
#
_entry.id   AF-A0A1Q7BYJ6-F1
#
_cell.length_a   1.000
_cell.length_b   1.000
_cell.length_c   1.000
_cell.angle_alpha   90.00
_cell.angle_beta   90.00
_cell.angle_gamma   90.00
#
_symmetry.space_group_name_H-M   'P 1'
#
loop_
_entity.id
_entity.type
_entity.pdbx_description
1 polymer ?
#
loop_
_entity_poly.entity_id
_entity_poly.type
_entity_poly.pdbx_seq_one_letter_code
_entity_poly.pdbx_strand_id
1 'polypeptide(L)' 'MVSVGAAAPDGTPALFSNRGPWVKQWLPGSDVVSLMPETLEEADPGNGYARWSGTSLAAARYAGERAQARIS' A
#
# COMPACT_ATOMS: atom_id res chain seq x y z
N MET A 1 10.41 -14.68 -1.08
CA MET A 1 10.09 -13.31 -0.58
C MET A 1 10.25 -12.34 -1.73
N VAL A 2 9.49 -11.25 -1.74
CA VAL A 2 9.62 -10.15 -2.72
C VAL A 2 9.68 -8.83 -1.95
N SER A 3 10.55 -7.92 -2.36
CA SER A 3 10.59 -6.56 -1.80
C SER A 3 9.72 -5.65 -2.68
N VAL A 4 8.76 -4.98 -2.06
CA VAL A 4 7.79 -4.11 -2.74
C VAL A 4 7.93 -2.69 -2.19
N GLY A 5 8.26 -1.75 -3.06
CA GLY A 5 8.27 -0.32 -2.76
C GLY A 5 6.90 0.32 -2.99
N ALA A 6 6.66 1.46 -2.35
CA ALA A 6 5.45 2.25 -2.56
C ALA A 6 5.65 3.23 -3.71
N ALA A 7 4.67 3.30 -4.60
CA ALA A 7 4.55 4.31 -5.64
C ALA A 7 3.55 5.41 -5.23
N ALA A 8 3.84 6.63 -5.65
CA ALA A 8 2.95 7.78 -5.60
C ALA A 8 1.85 7.69 -6.69
N PRO A 9 0.80 8.53 -6.62
CA PRO A 9 -0.29 8.50 -7.61
C PRO A 9 0.16 8.75 -9.06
N ASP A 10 1.27 9.46 -9.24
CA ASP A 10 1.89 9.70 -10.56
C ASP A 10 2.73 8.53 -11.08
N GLY A 11 2.78 7.40 -10.34
CA GLY A 11 3.53 6.21 -10.69
C GLY A 11 5.03 6.27 -10.34
N THR A 12 5.52 7.40 -9.84
CA THR A 12 6.91 7.50 -9.38
C THR A 12 7.10 6.82 -8.02
N PRO A 13 8.31 6.37 -7.67
CA PRO A 13 8.59 5.90 -6.31
C PRO A 13 8.26 6.96 -5.26
N ALA A 14 7.43 6.61 -4.27
CA ALA A 14 7.04 7.52 -3.20
C ALA A 14 8.26 8.03 -2.43
N LEU A 15 8.21 9.29 -1.96
CA LEU A 15 9.35 9.94 -1.30
C LEU A 15 9.84 9.18 -0.05
N PHE A 16 8.92 8.59 0.71
CA PHE A 16 9.23 7.82 1.91
C PHE A 16 9.71 6.38 1.63
N SER A 17 9.60 5.90 0.40
CA SER A 17 9.94 4.51 0.08
C SER A 17 11.44 4.35 -0.12
N ASN A 18 12.03 3.39 0.59
CA ASN A 18 13.43 3.00 0.37
C ASN A 18 13.65 2.57 -1.08
N ARG A 19 14.84 2.89 -1.61
CA ARG A 19 15.26 2.61 -2.99
C ARG A 19 16.51 1.76 -3.00
N GLY A 20 16.61 0.85 -3.96
CA GLY A 20 17.78 0.01 -4.16
C GLY A 20 17.50 -1.17 -5.08
N PRO A 21 18.55 -1.87 -5.55
CA PRO A 21 18.43 -3.00 -6.49
C PRO A 21 17.66 -4.20 -5.91
N TRP A 22 17.45 -4.23 -4.59
CA TRP A 22 16.65 -5.24 -3.92
C TRP A 22 15.13 -5.04 -4.08
N VAL A 23 14.66 -3.82 -4.36
CA VAL A 23 13.22 -3.56 -4.61
C VAL A 23 12.85 -4.14 -5.97
N LYS A 24 11.91 -5.09 -6.00
CA LYS A 24 11.55 -5.83 -7.22
C LYS A 24 10.25 -5.36 -7.86
N GLN A 25 9.43 -4.64 -7.12
CA GLN A 25 8.14 -4.13 -7.58
C GLN A 25 7.86 -2.77 -6.96
N TRP A 26 7.18 -1.93 -7.71
CA TRP A 26 6.65 -0.63 -7.27
C TRP A 26 5.15 -0.66 -7.50
N LEU A 27 4.38 -0.61 -6.41
CA LEU A 27 2.92 -0.64 -6.48
C LEU A 27 2.34 0.56 -5.73
N PRO A 28 1.09 0.98 -6.06
CA PRO A 28 0.42 2.05 -5.34
C PRO A 28 0.47 1.82 -3.82
N GLY A 29 1.09 2.76 -3.12
CA GLY A 29 1.28 2.71 -1.68
C GLY A 29 1.21 4.08 -1.02
N SER A 30 1.16 5.17 -1.79
CA SER A 30 0.74 6.47 -1.31
C SER A 30 -0.75 6.64 -1.52
N ASP A 31 -1.39 7.31 -0.57
CA ASP A 31 -2.75 7.80 -0.75
C ASP A 31 -3.82 6.71 -1.01
N VAL A 32 -3.62 5.55 -0.39
CA VAL A 32 -4.48 4.38 -0.56
C VAL A 32 -5.67 4.46 0.39
N VAL A 33 -6.89 4.38 -0.12
CA VAL A 33 -8.09 4.28 0.72
C VAL A 33 -8.21 2.86 1.28
N SER A 34 -8.31 2.73 2.60
CA SER A 34 -8.56 1.46 3.29
C SER A 34 -9.35 1.68 4.58
N LEU A 35 -9.70 0.59 5.27
CA LEU A 35 -10.49 0.62 6.50
C LEU A 35 -9.77 1.43 7.58
N MET A 36 -10.56 2.18 8.35
CA MET A 36 -10.12 2.86 9.56
C MET A 36 -10.31 1.90 10.75
N PRO A 37 -9.25 1.59 11.52
CA PRO A 37 -9.41 0.81 12.74
C PRO A 37 -10.29 1.55 13.75
N GLU A 38 -11.25 0.85 14.37
CA GLU A 38 -12.10 1.40 15.44
C GLU A 38 -11.27 1.90 16.63
N THR A 39 -10.07 1.34 16.85
CA THR A 39 -9.14 1.81 17.88
C THR A 39 -8.60 3.23 17.65
N LEU A 40 -8.88 3.83 16.49
CA LEU A 40 -8.46 5.18 16.10
C LEU A 40 -9.65 6.13 15.92
N GLU A 41 -10.76 5.91 16.63
CA GLU A 41 -12.00 6.70 16.56
C GLU A 41 -11.80 8.22 16.49
N GLU A 42 -10.88 8.79 17.28
CA GLU A 42 -10.61 10.24 17.29
C GLU A 42 -10.12 10.79 15.94
N ALA A 43 -9.54 9.94 15.10
CA ALA A 43 -9.03 10.28 13.78
C ALA A 43 -9.98 9.85 12.63
N ASP A 44 -11.08 9.16 12.92
CA ASP A 44 -12.04 8.71 11.92
C ASP A 44 -12.92 9.89 11.45
N PRO A 45 -12.96 10.20 10.14
CA PRO A 45 -13.91 11.17 9.60
C PRO A 45 -15.40 10.70 9.68
N GLY A 46 -15.68 9.56 10.29
CA GLY A 46 -17.00 9.01 10.55
C GLY A 46 -17.53 8.14 9.42
N ASN A 47 -16.67 7.72 8.48
CA ASN A 47 -17.05 6.88 7.35
C ASN A 47 -16.40 5.50 7.37
N GLY A 48 -15.56 5.20 8.39
CA GLY A 48 -14.89 3.90 8.53
C GLY A 48 -13.74 3.68 7.54
N TYR A 49 -13.31 4.72 6.83
CA TYR A 49 -12.19 4.69 5.89
C TYR A 49 -11.19 5.81 6.16
N ALA A 50 -9.94 5.57 5.79
CA ALA A 50 -8.91 6.58 5.80
C ALA A 50 -7.98 6.43 4.59
N ARG A 51 -7.26 7.52 4.28
CA ARG A 51 -6.21 7.55 3.26
C ARG A 51 -4.88 7.25 3.94
N TRP A 52 -4.27 6.13 3.57
CA TRP A 52 -3.05 5.60 4.15
C TRP A 52 -1.88 5.70 3.17
N SER A 53 -0.68 5.91 3.70
CA SER A 53 0.55 5.84 2.91
C SER A 53 1.55 4.92 3.59
N GLY A 54 2.11 3.97 2.85
CA GLY A 54 3.12 3.05 3.36
C GLY A 54 3.48 1.93 2.39
N THR A 55 4.71 1.42 2.51
CA THR A 55 5.18 0.25 1.74
C THR A 55 4.44 -1.04 2.11
N SER A 56 3.89 -1.13 3.32
CA SER A 56 3.02 -2.23 3.76
C SER A 56 1.74 -2.33 2.94
N LEU A 57 1.15 -1.20 2.52
CA LEU A 57 -0.04 -1.17 1.67
C LEU A 57 0.28 -1.66 0.25
N ALA A 58 1.41 -1.23 -0.30
CA ALA A 58 1.91 -1.73 -1.58
C ALA A 58 2.19 -3.25 -1.53
N ALA A 59 2.77 -3.75 -0.44
CA ALA A 59 2.99 -5.17 -0.23
C ALA A 59 1.68 -5.97 -0.12
N ALA A 60 0.67 -5.44 0.58
CA ALA A 60 -0.65 -6.06 0.67
C ALA A 60 -1.30 -6.19 -0.72
N ARG A 61 -1.20 -5.16 -1.56
CA ARG A 61 -1.67 -5.20 -2.95
C ARG A 61 -0.98 -6.28 -3.77
N TYR A 62 0.36 -6.36 -3.70
CA TYR A 62 1.11 -7.42 -4.39
C TYR A 62 0.65 -8.81 -3.96
N ALA A 63 0.46 -9.02 -2.66
CA ALA A 63 -0.01 -10.29 -2.13
C ALA A 63 -1.40 -10.66 -2.69
N GLY A 64 -2.34 -9.70 -2.74
CA GLY A 64 -3.66 -9.89 -3.36
C GLY A 64 -3.57 -10.28 -4.83
N GLU A 65 -2.74 -9.59 -5.61
CA GLU A 65 -2.50 -9.94 -7.03
C GLU A 65 -1.92 -11.35 -7.18
N ARG A 66 -0.99 -11.76 -6.31
CA ARG A 66 -0.44 -13.13 -6.32
C ARG A 66 -1.47 -14.17 -5.92
N ALA A 67 -2.36 -13.86 -4.98
CA ALA A 67 -3.43 -14.76 -4.58
C ALA A 67 -4.44 -14.95 -5.72
N GLN A 68 -4.85 -13.87 -6.39
CA GLN A 68 -5.78 -13.93 -7.52
C GLN A 68 -5.22 -14.78 -8.68
N ALA A 69 -3.93 -14.62 -9.00
CA ALA A 69 -3.25 -15.38 -10.06
C ALA A 69 -3.14 -16.89 -9.77
N ARG A 70 -3.43 -17.34 -8.54
CA ARG A 70 -3.47 -18.77 -8.20
C ARG A 70 -4.85 -19.40 -8.39
N ILE A 71 -5.88 -18.59 -8.61
CA ILE A 71 -7.28 -19.01 -8.72
C ILE A 71 -7.74 -18.95 -10.20
N SER A 72 -7.01 -18.25 -11.06
CA SER A 72 -7.19 -18.22 -12.52
C SER A 72 -6.43 -19.34 -13.23
#